data_AF-A0A820P4V7-F1
#
_entry.id   AF-A0A820P4V7-F1
#
_cell.length_a   1.000
_cell.length_b   1.000
_cell.length_c   1.000
_cell.angle_alpha   90.00
_cell.angle_beta   90.00
_cell.angle_gamma   90.00
#
_symmetry.space_group_name_H-M   'P 1'
#
loop_
_entity.id
_entity.type
_entity.pdbx_description
1 polymer ?
#
loop_
_entity_poly.entity_id
_entity_poly.type
_entity_poly.pdbx_seq_one_letter_code
_entity_poly.pdbx_strand_id
1 'polypeptide(L)'
;VINSQRKTSGERQTISLKTFIDHAHRPQNRVPFKVTDIESEFWTMIDSCHIIKRPIHYANNINCSLFLRSETIFNLNDIPFKSLLSLTTQRITGITSPFLHIGMFGSMFALHTAENDLFSMNYMHEGSSKF
;
A
#
# COMPACT_ATOMS: atom_id res chain seq x y z
N VAL A 1 6.57 4.26 13.38
CA VAL A 1 5.62 4.31 12.24
C VAL A 1 4.36 3.59 12.69
N ILE A 2 3.23 4.30 12.78
CA ILE A 2 2.01 3.84 13.48
C ILE A 2 0.92 3.54 12.43
N ASN A 3 0.26 2.39 12.60
CA ASN A 3 -0.94 1.86 11.90
C ASN A 3 -0.78 1.45 10.44
N SER A 4 -1.49 0.49 9.86
CA SER A 4 -2.26 -0.65 10.37
C SER A 4 -2.71 -1.48 9.16
N GLN A 5 -2.43 -2.78 9.08
CA GLN A 5 -2.87 -3.57 7.93
C GLN A 5 -4.08 -4.44 8.09
N ARG A 6 -4.99 -4.29 7.12
CA ARG A 6 -5.98 -5.29 6.78
C ARG A 6 -5.30 -6.41 5.98
N LYS A 7 -4.83 -7.42 6.70
CA LYS A 7 -4.81 -8.79 6.17
C LYS A 7 -6.12 -9.45 6.59
N THR A 8 -6.65 -10.27 5.70
CA THR A 8 -7.72 -11.23 5.99
C THR A 8 -7.44 -11.94 7.32
N SER A 9 -8.35 -11.75 8.28
CA SER A 9 -8.45 -12.38 9.61
C SER A 9 -7.20 -12.41 10.51
N GLY A 10 -7.23 -11.61 11.58
CA GLY A 10 -6.60 -11.92 12.87
C GLY A 10 -5.21 -11.31 13.13
N GLU A 11 -5.16 -10.34 14.04
CA GLU A 11 -4.00 -9.73 14.70
C GLU A 11 -3.26 -8.56 14.00
N ARG A 12 -3.32 -7.41 14.66
CA ARG A 12 -2.50 -6.22 14.38
C ARG A 12 -1.12 -6.43 15.00
N GLN A 13 -0.15 -6.87 14.21
CA GLN A 13 1.24 -6.91 14.65
C GLN A 13 1.94 -5.59 14.32
N THR A 14 2.57 -4.97 15.32
CA THR A 14 3.47 -3.83 15.10
C THR A 14 4.85 -4.37 14.75
N ILE A 15 5.32 -4.06 13.54
CA ILE A 15 6.66 -4.40 13.07
C ILE A 15 7.43 -3.13 12.71
N SER A 16 8.74 -3.12 12.95
CA SER A 16 9.58 -2.01 12.51
C SER A 16 9.73 -2.00 11.00
N LEU A 17 9.95 -0.82 10.40
CA LEU A 17 10.18 -0.71 8.95
C LEU A 17 11.39 -1.53 8.52
N LYS A 18 12.46 -1.53 9.32
CA LYS A 18 13.66 -2.35 9.07
C LYS A 18 13.31 -3.83 9.01
N THR A 19 12.55 -4.34 9.98
CA THR A 19 12.11 -5.74 10.01
C THR A 19 11.24 -6.08 8.79
N PHE A 20 10.34 -5.18 8.38
CA PHE A 20 9.53 -5.36 7.17
C PHE A 20 10.42 -5.47 5.92
N ILE A 21 11.36 -4.53 5.75
CA ILE A 21 12.29 -4.51 4.61
C ILE A 21 13.15 -5.77 4.59
N ASP A 22 13.75 -6.15 5.72
CA ASP A 22 14.58 -7.35 5.84
C ASP A 22 13.79 -8.61 5.45
N HIS A 23 12.52 -8.71 5.87
CA HIS A 23 11.64 -9.80 5.51
C HIS A 23 11.30 -9.81 4.02
N ALA A 24 10.91 -8.67 3.46
CA ALA A 24 10.56 -8.51 2.06
C ALA A 24 11.74 -8.87 1.13
N HIS A 25 12.97 -8.63 1.60
CA HIS A 25 14.20 -8.86 0.85
C HIS A 25 14.75 -10.28 0.98
N ARG A 26 14.11 -11.20 1.73
CA ARG A 26 14.54 -12.61 1.78
C ARG A 26 14.36 -13.28 0.40
N PRO A 27 15.26 -14.18 -0.02
CA PRO A 27 15.17 -14.84 -1.33
C PRO A 27 13.81 -15.50 -1.60
N GLN A 28 13.20 -16.17 -0.61
CA GLN A 28 11.88 -16.79 -0.78
C GLN A 28 10.70 -15.81 -0.90
N ASN A 29 10.91 -14.54 -0.60
CA ASN A 29 9.88 -13.48 -0.56
C ASN A 29 9.98 -12.50 -1.72
N ARG A 30 11.01 -12.64 -2.56
CA ARG A 30 11.20 -11.83 -3.77
C ARG A 30 10.54 -12.48 -4.99
N VAL A 31 10.44 -11.71 -6.06
CA VAL A 31 10.12 -12.22 -7.40
C VAL A 31 11.17 -13.27 -7.79
N PRO A 32 10.79 -14.45 -8.31
CA PRO A 32 11.75 -15.45 -8.73
C PRO A 32 12.65 -14.93 -9.87
N PHE A 33 13.96 -15.16 -9.78
CA PHE A 33 14.99 -14.56 -10.65
C PHE A 33 14.88 -14.83 -12.16
N LYS A 34 14.08 -15.82 -12.59
CA LYS A 34 13.94 -16.21 -14.00
C LYS A 34 12.60 -15.82 -14.63
N VAL A 35 11.76 -15.09 -13.90
CA VAL A 35 10.42 -14.74 -14.34
C VAL A 35 10.50 -13.49 -15.23
N THR A 36 10.17 -13.66 -16.50
CA THR A 36 10.04 -12.56 -17.47
C THR A 36 8.64 -11.93 -17.43
N ASP A 37 7.63 -12.73 -17.09
CA ASP A 37 6.23 -12.31 -16.94
C ASP A 37 5.80 -12.44 -15.48
N ILE A 38 5.92 -11.32 -14.76
CA ILE A 38 5.62 -11.25 -13.32
C ILE A 38 4.12 -11.41 -13.05
N GLU A 39 3.26 -10.96 -13.97
CA GLU A 39 1.81 -11.04 -13.82
C GLU A 39 1.34 -12.51 -13.89
N SER A 40 1.78 -13.24 -14.93
CA SER A 40 1.45 -14.66 -15.08
C SER A 40 1.93 -15.50 -13.89
N GLU A 41 3.15 -15.25 -13.39
CA GLU A 41 3.68 -15.92 -12.20
C GLU A 41 2.83 -15.59 -10.96
N PHE A 42 2.45 -14.33 -10.76
CA PHE A 42 1.62 -13.92 -9.63
C PHE A 42 0.27 -14.66 -9.61
N TRP A 43 -0.42 -14.72 -10.75
CA TRP A 43 -1.70 -15.44 -10.86
C TRP A 43 -1.53 -16.95 -10.68
N THR A 44 -0.47 -17.55 -11.24
CA THR A 44 -0.16 -18.97 -11.02
C THR A 44 0.10 -19.30 -9.55
N MET A 45 0.77 -18.39 -8.83
CA MET A 45 1.02 -18.52 -7.38
C MET A 45 -0.26 -18.40 -6.54
N ILE A 46 -1.23 -17.61 -7.00
CA ILE A 46 -2.57 -17.51 -6.40
C ILE A 46 -3.34 -18.83 -6.62
N ASP A 47 -3.43 -19.29 -7.86
CA ASP A 47 -4.17 -20.50 -8.24
C ASP A 47 -3.64 -21.76 -7.56
N SER A 48 -2.31 -21.88 -7.45
CA SER A 48 -1.66 -23.01 -6.78
C SER A 48 -1.62 -22.89 -5.25
N CYS A 49 -2.26 -21.87 -4.66
CA CYS A 49 -2.23 -21.53 -3.24
C CYS A 49 -0.81 -21.35 -2.66
N HIS A 50 0.23 -21.20 -3.49
CA HIS A 50 1.61 -21.02 -3.04
C HIS A 50 1.79 -19.71 -2.29
N ILE A 51 1.13 -18.65 -2.73
CA ILE A 51 1.26 -17.32 -2.13
C ILE A 51 0.63 -17.26 -0.73
N ILE A 52 -0.42 -18.03 -0.49
CA ILE A 52 -1.11 -18.12 0.81
C ILE A 52 -0.23 -18.85 1.84
N LYS A 53 0.61 -19.78 1.39
CA LYS A 53 1.59 -20.48 2.23
C LYS A 53 2.78 -19.61 2.63
N ARG A 54 2.94 -18.42 2.03
CA ARG A 54 4.01 -17.47 2.37
C ARG A 54 3.51 -16.44 3.41
N PRO A 55 4.33 -16.08 4.41
CA PRO A 55 4.02 -14.98 5.30
C PRO A 55 4.19 -13.65 4.56
N ILE A 56 3.16 -13.24 3.80
CA ILE A 56 3.14 -11.92 3.15
C ILE A 56 2.81 -10.85 4.19
N HIS A 57 3.68 -9.86 4.34
CA HIS A 57 3.34 -8.66 5.09
C HIS A 57 2.99 -7.56 4.09
N TYR A 58 1.95 -6.84 4.40
CA TYR A 58 1.64 -5.61 3.71
C TYR A 58 1.55 -4.54 4.81
N ALA A 59 1.97 -3.28 4.59
CA ALA A 59 1.80 -2.08 5.45
C ALA A 59 0.84 -1.06 4.76
N ASN A 60 -0.33 -0.71 5.31
CA ASN A 60 -1.44 0.07 4.68
C ASN A 60 -2.08 0.91 5.77
N ASN A 61 -2.88 1.89 5.36
CA ASN A 61 -3.58 2.80 6.25
C ASN A 61 -2.64 3.44 7.29
N ILE A 62 -1.36 3.62 6.92
CA ILE A 62 -0.38 4.33 7.73
C ILE A 62 -0.72 5.80 7.60
N ASN A 63 -1.20 6.43 8.68
CA ASN A 63 -1.58 7.85 8.67
C ASN A 63 -0.32 8.75 8.65
N CYS A 64 0.32 8.83 7.50
CA CYS A 64 1.43 9.72 7.21
C CYS A 64 1.49 10.07 5.73
N SER A 65 2.26 11.11 5.43
CA SER A 65 2.66 11.50 4.08
C SER A 65 4.18 11.61 4.03
N LEU A 66 4.77 11.24 2.91
CA LEU A 66 6.20 11.42 2.65
C LEU A 66 6.48 12.68 1.82
N PHE A 67 5.45 13.37 1.33
CA PHE A 67 5.60 14.66 0.65
C PHE A 67 6.13 15.72 1.62
N LEU A 68 7.12 16.48 1.14
CA LEU A 68 7.65 17.60 1.89
C LEU A 68 6.65 18.76 1.86
N ARG A 69 6.62 19.57 2.93
CA ARG A 69 5.74 20.76 2.98
C ARG A 69 6.11 21.81 1.91
N SER A 70 7.33 21.79 1.42
CA SER A 70 7.80 22.69 0.36
C SER A 70 7.32 22.27 -1.04
N GLU A 71 6.86 21.03 -1.21
CA GLU A 71 6.31 20.56 -2.49
C GLU A 71 4.87 21.03 -2.62
N THR A 72 4.59 21.89 -3.60
CA THR A 72 3.27 22.52 -3.76
C THR A 72 2.50 22.00 -4.99
N ILE A 73 3.18 21.26 -5.87
CA ILE A 73 2.61 20.69 -7.10
C ILE A 73 2.27 19.23 -6.83
N PHE A 74 1.02 18.83 -7.05
CA PHE A 74 0.50 17.47 -6.82
C PHE A 74 0.79 16.89 -5.42
N ASN A 75 0.97 17.73 -4.41
CA ASN A 75 1.10 17.27 -3.02
C ASN A 75 -0.24 16.74 -2.50
N LEU A 76 -0.30 15.44 -2.22
CA LEU A 76 -1.53 14.77 -1.78
C LEU A 76 -2.08 15.29 -0.45
N ASN A 77 -1.26 15.98 0.36
CA ASN A 77 -1.76 16.66 1.56
C ASN A 77 -2.67 17.85 1.23
N ASP A 78 -2.46 18.49 0.08
CA ASP A 78 -3.13 19.75 -0.28
C ASP A 78 -4.36 19.52 -1.17
N ILE A 79 -4.43 18.40 -1.89
CA ILE A 79 -5.50 18.11 -2.85
C ILE A 79 -6.91 18.17 -2.23
N PRO A 80 -7.18 17.60 -1.04
CA PRO A 80 -8.52 17.67 -0.45
C PRO A 80 -9.00 19.11 -0.24
N PHE A 81 -8.10 20.03 0.13
CA PHE A 81 -8.41 21.44 0.36
C PHE A 81 -8.67 22.25 -0.91
N LYS A 82 -8.37 21.68 -2.09
CA LYS A 82 -8.62 22.28 -3.40
C LYS A 82 -9.91 21.73 -4.05
N SER A 83 -10.75 21.05 -3.28
CA SER A 83 -11.97 20.38 -3.74
C SER A 83 -13.13 20.61 -2.76
N LEU A 84 -14.33 20.11 -3.08
CA LEU A 84 -15.48 20.13 -2.17
C LEU A 84 -15.22 19.41 -0.83
N LEU A 85 -14.21 18.54 -0.76
CA LEU A 85 -13.80 17.92 0.50
C LEU A 85 -13.35 18.93 1.55
N SER A 86 -12.95 20.15 1.15
CA SER A 86 -12.60 21.24 2.07
C SER A 86 -13.77 21.69 2.96
N LEU A 87 -15.01 21.38 2.58
CA LEU A 87 -16.21 21.67 3.38
C LEU A 87 -16.41 20.66 4.52
N THR A 88 -15.67 19.55 4.51
CA THR A 88 -15.76 18.52 5.53
C THR A 88 -15.02 19.00 6.78
N THR A 89 -15.72 19.07 7.91
CA THR A 89 -15.13 19.48 9.20
C THR A 89 -14.28 18.39 9.85
N GLN A 90 -14.42 17.14 9.40
CA GLN A 90 -13.72 15.98 9.92
C GLN A 90 -12.50 15.62 9.07
N ARG A 91 -11.39 15.33 9.75
CA ARG A 91 -10.21 14.73 9.13
C ARG A 91 -10.37 13.21 9.07
N ILE A 92 -10.60 12.68 7.87
CA ILE A 92 -10.80 11.26 7.60
C ILE A 92 -9.53 10.75 6.91
N THR A 93 -8.82 9.83 7.55
CA THR A 93 -7.61 9.21 6.98
C THR A 93 -7.99 8.41 5.74
N GLY A 94 -7.30 8.65 4.63
CA GLY A 94 -7.61 8.05 3.33
C GLY A 94 -8.54 8.84 2.45
N ILE A 95 -9.22 9.85 2.99
CA ILE A 95 -10.15 10.70 2.22
C ILE A 95 -9.69 12.15 2.25
N THR A 96 -9.69 12.80 3.41
CA THR A 96 -9.28 14.21 3.57
C THR A 96 -7.84 14.35 4.05
N SER A 97 -7.13 13.24 4.19
CA SER A 97 -5.69 13.20 4.43
C SER A 97 -5.08 11.94 3.83
N PRO A 98 -3.87 12.02 3.24
CA PRO A 98 -3.24 10.86 2.63
C PRO A 98 -2.80 9.84 3.67
N PHE A 99 -2.53 8.63 3.19
CA PHE A 99 -1.97 7.53 3.96
C PHE A 99 -0.94 6.79 3.11
N LEU A 100 -0.01 6.12 3.78
CA LEU A 100 1.09 5.42 3.15
C LEU A 100 0.81 3.92 3.06
N HIS A 101 1.20 3.35 1.93
CA HIS A 101 1.29 1.91 1.70
C HIS A 101 2.76 1.50 1.56
N ILE A 102 3.13 0.40 2.20
CA ILE A 102 4.43 -0.27 2.02
C ILE A 102 4.14 -1.72 1.66
N GLY A 103 4.47 -2.07 0.42
CA GLY A 103 4.24 -3.40 -0.15
C GLY A 103 5.50 -4.24 -0.21
N MET A 104 5.29 -5.54 -0.35
CA MET A 104 6.29 -6.50 -0.81
C MET A 104 5.68 -7.37 -1.91
N PHE A 105 6.49 -8.18 -2.60
CA PHE A 105 5.96 -9.12 -3.59
C PHE A 105 4.86 -10.01 -2.97
N GLY A 106 3.75 -10.12 -3.68
CA GLY A 106 2.54 -10.82 -3.23
C GLY A 106 1.56 -9.98 -2.40
N SER A 107 1.88 -8.72 -2.09
CA SER A 107 0.88 -7.77 -1.56
C SER A 107 -0.11 -7.41 -2.68
N MET A 108 -1.41 -7.38 -2.37
CA MET A 108 -2.44 -7.02 -3.35
C MET A 108 -3.53 -6.13 -2.75
N PHE A 109 -4.29 -5.50 -3.62
CA PHE A 109 -5.58 -4.90 -3.30
C PHE A 109 -6.66 -5.70 -4.01
N ALA A 110 -7.74 -6.03 -3.29
CA ALA A 110 -8.91 -6.63 -3.92
C ALA A 110 -9.61 -5.61 -4.82
N LEU A 111 -10.45 -6.09 -5.74
CA LEU A 111 -11.34 -5.23 -6.52
C LEU A 111 -12.27 -4.46 -5.57
N HIS A 112 -12.24 -3.13 -5.66
CA HIS A 112 -13.13 -2.22 -4.92
C HIS A 112 -13.20 -0.86 -5.62
N THR A 113 -14.26 -0.11 -5.34
CA THR A 113 -14.30 1.34 -5.61
C THR A 113 -13.86 2.12 -4.38
N ALA A 114 -13.43 3.37 -4.57
CA ALA A 114 -13.11 4.24 -3.44
C ALA A 114 -14.38 4.53 -2.63
N GLU A 115 -14.20 4.91 -1.36
CA GLU A 115 -15.32 5.24 -0.49
C GLU A 115 -16.19 6.35 -1.10
N ASN A 116 -17.51 6.14 -1.08
CA ASN A 116 -18.51 7.04 -1.67
C ASN A 116 -18.26 7.38 -3.14
N ASP A 117 -17.64 6.46 -3.90
CA ASP A 117 -17.30 6.62 -5.31
C ASP A 117 -16.47 7.89 -5.61
N LEU A 118 -15.67 8.31 -4.64
CA LEU A 118 -14.73 9.41 -4.80
C LEU A 118 -13.60 9.04 -5.78
N PHE A 119 -12.92 10.06 -6.30
CA PHE A 119 -11.67 9.85 -7.01
C PHE A 119 -10.58 9.42 -6.03
N SER A 120 -9.70 8.50 -6.47
CA SER A 120 -8.49 8.16 -5.75
C SER A 120 -7.26 8.67 -6.51
N MET A 121 -6.21 9.00 -5.77
CA MET A 121 -4.91 9.39 -6.33
C MET A 121 -3.82 8.66 -5.56
N ASN A 122 -2.88 8.07 -6.29
CA ASN A 122 -1.79 7.29 -5.72
C ASN A 122 -0.46 7.81 -6.27
N TYR A 123 0.55 7.92 -5.41
CA TYR A 123 1.91 8.27 -5.80
C TYR A 123 2.90 7.24 -5.29
N MET A 124 3.73 6.70 -6.20
CA MET A 124 4.76 5.71 -5.89
C MET A 124 6.06 6.42 -5.54
N HIS A 125 6.33 6.63 -4.24
CA HIS A 125 7.52 7.34 -3.77
C HIS A 125 8.82 6.60 -4.11
N GLU A 126 8.87 5.29 -3.87
CA GLU A 126 10.07 4.46 -4.06
C GLU A 126 9.68 2.99 -4.20
N GLY A 127 10.58 2.19 -4.77
CA GLY A 127 10.53 0.74 -4.76
C GLY A 127 10.20 0.13 -6.11
N SER A 128 9.78 -1.14 -6.09
CA SER A 128 9.36 -1.86 -7.29
C SER A 128 7.99 -1.39 -7.78
N SER A 129 7.73 -1.58 -9.07
CA SER A 129 6.47 -1.26 -9.72
C SER A 129 5.26 -1.92 -9.04
N LYS A 130 4.12 -1.23 -9.13
CA LYS A 130 2.79 -1.75 -8.82
C LYS A 130 2.08 -2.00 -10.15
N PHE A 131 1.62 -3.23 -10.34
CA PHE A 131 0.87 -3.69 -11.51
C PHE A 131 -0.54 -4.08 -11.06
#